data_AF-A0A5C7W248-F1
#
_entry.id   AF-A0A5C7W248-F1
#
_cell.length_a   1.000
_cell.length_b   1.000
_cell.length_c   1.000
_cell.angle_alpha   90.00
_cell.angle_beta   90.00
_cell.angle_gamma   90.00
#
_symmetry.space_group_name_H-M   'P 1'
#
loop_
_entity.id
_entity.type
_entity.pdbx_description
1 polymer ?
#
loop_
_entity_poly.entity_id
_entity_poly.type
_entity_poly.pdbx_seq_one_letter_code
_entity_poly.pdbx_strand_id
1 'polypeptide(L)' 'MTARKRYWLMKSEPDDFSIDDLGRVGTEPWTGVRNYQARNFMKAMQVGDGVLFY' A
#
# COMPACT_ATOMS: atom_id res chain seq x y z
N MET A 1 15.25 7.92 19.32
CA MET A 1 15.38 6.62 18.65
C MET A 1 14.44 6.63 17.44
N THR A 2 14.96 6.65 16.22
CA THR A 2 14.13 6.51 15.00
C THR A 2 13.66 5.05 14.92
N ALA A 3 12.35 4.83 14.89
CA ALA A 3 11.81 3.49 14.68
C ALA A 3 12.27 2.94 13.33
N ARG A 4 12.56 1.63 13.26
CA ARG A 4 13.00 0.98 12.02
C ARG A 4 11.84 0.93 11.03
N LYS A 5 11.94 1.69 9.93
CA LYS A 5 10.99 1.72 8.82
C LYS A 5 10.88 0.33 8.18
N ARG A 6 9.65 -0.20 8.04
CA ARG A 6 9.42 -1.42 7.26
C ARG A 6 9.02 -1.06 5.84
N TYR A 7 9.13 -2.04 4.95
CA TYR A 7 8.79 -1.91 3.54
C TYR A 7 7.81 -3.01 3.15
N TRP A 8 6.85 -2.65 2.30
CA TRP A 8 5.76 -3.52 1.85
C TRP A 8 5.68 -3.49 0.32
N LEU A 9 5.20 -4.56 -0.28
CA LEU A 9 4.87 -4.62 -1.71
C LEU A 9 3.35 -4.68 -1.83
N MET A 10 2.74 -3.71 -2.50
CA MET A 10 1.30 -3.63 -2.71
C MET A 10 1.01 -3.72 -4.21
N LYS A 11 0.09 -4.61 -4.56
CA LYS A 11 -0.21 -4.98 -5.95
C LYS A 11 -1.51 -4.34 -6.44
N SER A 12 -1.48 -3.64 -7.56
CA SER A 12 -2.65 -3.11 -8.24
C SER A 12 -2.60 -3.46 -9.73
N GLU A 13 -3.73 -3.80 -10.32
CA GLU A 13 -3.79 -3.94 -11.77
C GLU A 13 -3.75 -2.54 -12.41
N PRO A 14 -2.84 -2.26 -13.36
CA PRO A 14 -2.68 -0.92 -13.93
C PRO A 14 -3.94 -0.37 -14.60
N ASP A 15 -4.79 -1.25 -15.13
CA ASP A 15 -6.04 -0.87 -15.79
C ASP A 15 -7.13 -0.45 -14.79
N ASP A 16 -7.04 -0.89 -13.53
CA ASP A 16 -7.97 -0.51 -12.46
C ASP A 16 -7.48 0.73 -11.71
N PHE A 17 -6.21 0.73 -11.28
CA PHE A 17 -5.58 1.88 -10.61
C PHE A 17 -4.06 1.81 -10.73
N SER A 18 -3.46 2.76 -11.44
CA SER A 18 -2.01 2.81 -11.69
C SER A 18 -1.25 3.72 -10.70
N ILE A 19 0.08 3.63 -10.71
CA ILE A 19 0.93 4.56 -9.96
C ILE A 19 0.80 6.01 -10.46
N ASP A 20 0.48 6.20 -11.74
CA ASP A 20 0.25 7.53 -12.31
C ASP A 20 -1.06 8.13 -11.79
N ASP A 21 -2.09 7.30 -11.62
CA ASP A 21 -3.35 7.74 -11.02
C ASP A 21 -3.14 8.14 -9.55
N LEU A 22 -2.37 7.36 -8.80
CA LEU A 22 -1.95 7.75 -7.44
C LEU A 22 -1.19 9.07 -7.43
N GLY A 23 -0.30 9.29 -8.40
CA GLY A 23 0.44 10.55 -8.56
C GLY A 23 -0.47 11.75 -8.82
N ARG A 24 -1.59 11.55 -9.53
CA ARG A 24 -2.58 12.61 -9.81
C ARG A 24 -3.44 12.94 -8.59
N VAL A 25 -3.90 11.94 -7.83
CA VAL A 25 -4.81 12.13 -6.69
C VAL A 25 -4.07 12.41 -5.37
N GLY A 26 -2.79 12.03 -5.30
CA GLY A 26 -1.91 12.23 -4.14
C GLY A 26 -2.13 11.23 -3.00
N THR A 27 -3.37 10.94 -2.62
CA THR A 27 -3.68 9.95 -1.56
C THR A 27 -5.00 9.25 -1.86
N GLU A 28 -4.98 7.92 -1.81
CA GLU A 28 -6.14 7.06 -2.06
C GLU A 28 -6.23 5.94 -1.01
N PRO A 29 -7.42 5.60 -0.48
CA PRO A 29 -7.60 4.43 0.37
C PRO A 29 -7.28 3.12 -0.37
N TRP A 30 -6.47 2.26 0.26
CA TRP A 30 -6.24 0.92 -0.28
C TRP A 30 -7.39 -0.03 0.04
N THR A 31 -8.33 -0.16 -0.91
CA THR A 31 -9.52 -0.99 -0.77
C THR A 31 -9.38 -2.33 -1.53
N GLY A 32 -10.47 -3.07 -1.72
CA GLY A 32 -10.46 -4.29 -2.56
C GLY A 32 -9.78 -5.54 -1.98
N VAL A 33 -9.01 -5.45 -0.89
CA VAL A 33 -8.30 -6.63 -0.32
C VAL A 33 -9.27 -7.66 0.25
N ARG A 34 -9.33 -8.84 -0.37
CA ARG A 34 -10.15 -9.99 0.08
C ARG A 34 -9.34 -11.15 0.65
N ASN A 35 -8.02 -11.13 0.51
CA ASN A 35 -7.15 -12.13 1.11
C ASN A 35 -6.92 -11.84 2.60
N TYR A 36 -7.19 -12.82 3.47
CA TYR A 36 -7.08 -12.65 4.92
C TYR A 36 -5.65 -12.36 5.41
N GLN A 37 -4.64 -12.96 4.79
CA GLN A 37 -3.25 -12.76 5.16
C GLN A 37 -2.78 -11.35 4.76
N ALA A 38 -3.09 -10.91 3.53
CA ALA A 38 -2.81 -9.56 3.07
C ALA A 38 -3.47 -8.49 3.96
N ARG A 39 -4.74 -8.71 4.34
CA ARG A 39 -5.45 -7.84 5.30
C ARG A 39 -4.72 -7.77 6.65
N ASN A 40 -4.23 -8.91 7.16
CA ASN A 40 -3.51 -8.93 8.42
C ASN A 40 -2.14 -8.23 8.31
N PHE A 41 -1.47 -8.29 7.16
CA PHE A 41 -0.27 -7.48 6.91
C PHE A 41 -0.59 -5.98 6.89
N MET A 42 -1.67 -5.56 6.25
CA MET A 42 -2.11 -4.15 6.26
C MET A 42 -2.38 -3.65 7.68
N LYS A 43 -3.01 -4.47 8.53
CA LYS A 43 -3.21 -4.13 9.96
C LYS A 43 -1.90 -3.97 10.74
N ALA A 44 -0.84 -4.62 10.29
CA ALA A 44 0.48 -4.53 10.91
C ALA A 44 1.29 -3.33 10.41
N MET A 45 0.89 -2.65 9.32
CA MET A 45 1.56 -1.47 8.78
C MET A 45 1.48 -0.28 9.76
N GLN A 46 2.49 0.59 9.72
CA GLN A 46 2.50 1.83 10.49
C GLN A 46 2.62 3.04 9.57
N VAL A 47 2.05 4.18 9.99
CA VAL A 47 2.25 5.45 9.29
C VAL A 47 3.75 5.73 9.20
N GLY A 48 4.20 6.03 7.99
CA GLY A 48 5.62 6.21 7.70
C GLY A 48 6.34 4.93 7.27
N ASP A 49 5.73 3.75 7.22
CA ASP A 49 6.30 2.61 6.49
C ASP A 49 6.39 2.90 4.98
N GLY A 50 7.35 2.30 4.29
CA GLY A 50 7.51 2.42 2.84
C GLY A 50 6.68 1.40 2.07
N VAL A 51 6.21 1.78 0.88
CA VAL A 51 5.45 0.90 -0.01
C VAL A 51 6.06 0.92 -1.41
N LEU A 52 6.33 -0.26 -1.95
CA LEU A 52 6.57 -0.48 -3.37
C LEU A 52 5.22 -0.79 -4.03
N PHE A 53 4.90 -0.05 -5.08
CA PHE A 53 3.69 -0.24 -5.87
C PHE A 53 4.04 -1.14 -7.07
N TYR A 54 3.30 -2.24 -7.23
CA TYR A 54 3.47 -3.21 -8.31
C TYR A 54 2.18 -3.37 -9.11
#